data_AF-A0A0E3PTB1-F1
#
_entry.id   AF-A0A0E3PTB1-F1
#
_cell.length_a   1.000
_cell.length_b   1.000
_cell.length_c   1.000
_cell.angle_alpha   90.00
_cell.angle_beta   90.00
_cell.angle_gamma   90.00
#
_symmetry.space_group_name_H-M   'P 1'
#
loop_
_entity.id
_entity.type
_entity.pdbx_description
1 polymer ?
#
loop_
_entity_poly.entity_id
_entity_poly.type
_entity_poly.pdbx_seq_one_letter_code
_entity_poly.pdbx_strand_id
1 'polypeptide(L)'
;MAGNQKFPSDLLFVVGLVILTDIFVLTPVLNESFIRTVLGLPMILFLPGYSLVSLLFPTKNTLEGIERAALSVGTSVAIVPLMGLVLNNTSFGIREIPLLVSLSVLIVLVCAAAYVRRKQFPEEKAFEISFKASARNMLIEIMGKPESTTEKALRVIMAVSILALAGSIAYVALLPHEQEPFTEFYILGSDGTAENYTTEYVQGESGTVIIGIINHEHSTVDYTMDVRLENKSLPLPETLKHIQLEDNMTLEKPLEITPTVKGNNMELQFLLFNETEKNVPYRDLHLWINVAGEA
;
A
#
# COMPACT_ATOMS: atom_id res chain seq x y z
N MET A 1 -21.24 7.58 47.27
CA MET A 1 -21.19 6.13 46.99
C MET A 1 -20.96 5.97 45.50
N ALA A 2 -19.71 5.75 45.08
CA ALA A 2 -19.39 5.51 43.68
C ALA A 2 -19.84 4.09 43.34
N GLY A 3 -21.05 3.98 42.78
CA GLY A 3 -21.56 2.72 42.25
C GLY A 3 -20.55 2.15 41.25
N ASN A 4 -20.37 0.83 41.30
CA ASN A 4 -19.45 0.10 40.46
C ASN A 4 -19.91 0.17 38.99
N GLN A 5 -19.65 1.30 38.33
CA GLN A 5 -20.00 1.54 36.93
C GLN A 5 -19.22 0.54 36.07
N LYS A 6 -19.94 -0.44 35.52
CA LYS A 6 -19.37 -1.43 34.61
C LYS A 6 -18.74 -0.70 33.42
N PHE A 7 -17.56 -1.17 33.01
CA PHE A 7 -16.90 -0.64 31.83
C PHE A 7 -17.82 -0.88 30.62
N PRO A 8 -18.06 0.14 29.77
CA PRO A 8 -18.96 0.00 28.63
C PRO A 8 -18.46 -1.10 27.69
N SER A 9 -19.31 -2.11 27.47
CA SER A 9 -18.96 -3.34 26.73
C SER A 9 -18.54 -3.08 25.28
N ASP A 10 -19.04 -2.00 24.67
CA ASP A 10 -18.68 -1.59 23.32
C ASP A 10 -17.23 -1.08 23.22
N LEU A 11 -16.78 -0.22 24.14
CA LEU A 11 -15.40 0.29 24.12
C LEU A 11 -14.39 -0.83 24.42
N LEU A 12 -14.75 -1.77 25.30
CA LEU A 12 -13.91 -2.92 25.60
C LEU A 12 -13.78 -3.85 24.40
N PHE A 13 -14.88 -4.06 23.66
CA PHE A 13 -14.89 -4.82 22.42
C PHE A 13 -14.00 -4.17 21.35
N VAL A 14 -14.08 -2.84 21.18
CA VAL A 14 -13.23 -2.09 20.25
C VAL A 14 -11.75 -2.28 20.59
N VAL A 15 -11.36 -2.06 21.85
CA VAL A 15 -9.97 -2.25 22.29
C VAL A 15 -9.53 -3.70 22.15
N GLY A 16 -10.39 -4.67 22.47
CA GLY A 16 -10.11 -6.08 22.27
C GLY A 16 -9.88 -6.45 20.81
N LEU A 17 -10.65 -5.86 19.89
CA LEU A 17 -10.49 -6.08 18.45
C LEU A 17 -9.20 -5.44 17.93
N VAL A 18 -8.82 -4.24 18.41
CA VAL A 18 -7.51 -3.62 18.12
C VAL A 18 -6.38 -4.55 18.52
N ILE A 19 -6.37 -5.03 19.78
CA ILE A 19 -5.32 -5.92 20.28
C ILE A 19 -5.27 -7.22 19.47
N LEU A 20 -6.43 -7.78 19.13
CA LEU A 20 -6.49 -9.00 18.31
C LEU A 20 -5.91 -8.75 16.92
N THR A 21 -6.27 -7.65 16.26
CA THR A 21 -5.69 -7.26 14.97
C THR A 21 -4.18 -7.09 15.06
N ASP A 22 -3.69 -6.38 16.08
CA ASP A 22 -2.26 -6.16 16.29
C ASP A 22 -1.50 -7.48 16.46
N ILE A 23 -2.05 -8.46 17.19
CA ILE A 23 -1.46 -9.79 17.33
C ILE A 23 -1.35 -10.51 15.99
N PHE A 24 -2.42 -10.49 15.17
CA PHE A 24 -2.44 -11.17 13.88
C PHE A 24 -1.53 -10.49 12.84
N VAL A 25 -1.38 -9.17 12.88
CA VAL A 25 -0.52 -8.43 11.95
C VAL A 25 0.95 -8.52 12.35
N LEU A 26 1.28 -8.39 13.63
CA LEU A 26 2.67 -8.30 14.11
C LEU A 26 3.35 -9.67 14.32
N THR A 27 2.59 -10.77 14.38
CA THR A 27 3.15 -12.11 14.54
C THR A 27 3.49 -12.71 13.17
N PRO A 28 4.78 -13.00 12.85
CA PRO A 28 5.17 -13.48 11.52
C PRO A 28 4.46 -14.75 11.06
N VAL A 29 4.08 -15.64 11.98
CA VAL A 29 3.38 -16.90 11.65
C VAL A 29 1.91 -16.66 11.30
N LEU A 30 1.32 -15.56 11.78
CA LEU A 30 -0.11 -15.25 11.61
C LEU A 30 -0.36 -14.20 10.52
N ASN A 31 0.67 -13.45 10.12
CA ASN A 31 0.51 -12.33 9.19
C ASN A 31 0.10 -12.78 7.77
N GLU A 32 0.33 -14.03 7.37
CA GLU A 32 -0.12 -14.57 6.08
C GLU A 32 -1.57 -15.09 6.12
N SER A 33 -2.21 -15.07 7.29
CA SER A 33 -3.56 -15.61 7.45
C SER A 33 -4.62 -14.71 6.83
N PHE A 34 -5.63 -15.33 6.21
CA PHE A 34 -6.88 -14.66 5.81
C PHE A 34 -7.56 -13.93 6.98
N ILE A 35 -7.35 -14.40 8.21
CA ILE A 35 -7.88 -13.77 9.42
C ILE A 35 -7.32 -12.35 9.60
N ARG A 36 -6.07 -12.09 9.19
CA ARG A 36 -5.47 -10.75 9.19
C ARG A 36 -6.32 -9.78 8.38
N THR A 37 -6.72 -10.16 7.17
CA THR A 37 -7.53 -9.33 6.28
C THR A 37 -8.93 -9.06 6.87
N VAL A 38 -9.55 -10.10 7.45
CA VAL A 38 -10.86 -9.99 8.09
C VAL A 38 -10.84 -9.06 9.31
N LEU A 39 -9.75 -9.03 10.08
CA LEU A 39 -9.58 -8.16 11.25
C LEU A 39 -9.12 -6.74 10.88
N GLY A 40 -8.23 -6.63 9.88
CA GLY A 40 -7.69 -5.35 9.39
C GLY A 40 -8.75 -4.47 8.75
N LEU A 41 -9.74 -5.06 8.07
CA LEU A 41 -10.78 -4.29 7.39
C LEU A 41 -11.68 -3.49 8.35
N PRO A 42 -12.26 -4.08 9.43
CA PRO A 42 -12.92 -3.32 10.50
C PRO A 42 -12.00 -2.34 11.22
N MET A 43 -10.73 -2.71 11.44
CA MET A 43 -9.73 -1.85 12.09
C MET A 43 -9.52 -0.54 11.33
N ILE A 44 -9.59 -0.56 10.00
CA ILE A 44 -9.42 0.63 9.16
C ILE A 44 -10.76 1.34 8.91
N LEU A 45 -11.81 0.60 8.55
CA LEU A 45 -13.05 1.20 8.05
C LEU A 45 -14.07 1.56 9.14
N PHE A 46 -13.90 1.07 10.37
CA PHE A 46 -14.94 1.23 11.39
C PHE A 46 -14.41 1.68 12.76
N LEU A 47 -13.37 1.03 13.30
CA LEU A 47 -12.94 1.27 14.69
C LEU A 47 -12.50 2.71 14.99
N PRO A 48 -11.70 3.40 14.15
CA PRO A 48 -11.24 4.76 14.42
C PRO A 48 -12.43 5.72 14.51
N GLY A 49 -13.32 5.66 13.55
CA GLY A 49 -14.52 6.48 13.53
C GLY A 49 -15.50 6.11 14.63
N TYR A 50 -15.68 4.82 14.96
CA TYR A 50 -16.54 4.42 16.07
C TYR A 50 -16.05 4.94 17.41
N SER A 51 -14.73 4.89 17.64
CA SER A 51 -14.12 5.46 18.85
C SER A 51 -14.39 6.95 18.94
N LEU A 52 -14.23 7.70 17.84
CA LEU A 52 -14.44 9.14 17.82
C LEU A 52 -15.91 9.53 17.92
N VAL A 53 -16.81 8.85 17.22
CA VAL A 53 -18.27 9.05 17.34
C VAL A 53 -18.72 8.74 18.77
N SER A 54 -18.13 7.74 19.42
CA SER A 54 -18.38 7.43 20.83
C SER A 54 -17.90 8.50 21.80
N LEU A 55 -16.83 9.23 21.45
CA LEU A 55 -16.36 10.40 22.17
C LEU A 55 -17.26 11.62 21.92
N LEU A 56 -17.60 11.92 20.66
CA LEU A 56 -18.36 13.12 20.31
C LEU A 56 -19.83 13.03 20.75
N PHE A 57 -20.44 11.85 20.60
CA PHE A 57 -21.86 11.58 20.89
C PHE A 57 -22.00 10.46 21.93
N PRO A 58 -21.74 10.75 23.23
CA PRO A 58 -21.70 9.75 24.30
C PRO A 58 -23.09 9.25 24.75
N THR A 59 -24.16 9.94 24.38
CA THR A 59 -25.53 9.71 24.84
C THR A 59 -26.35 8.81 23.90
N LYS A 60 -27.28 8.02 24.47
CA LYS A 60 -28.18 7.11 23.73
C LYS A 60 -29.17 7.83 22.80
N ASN A 61 -29.62 9.02 23.20
CA ASN A 61 -30.72 9.71 22.52
C ASN A 61 -30.27 10.60 21.35
N THR A 62 -28.98 10.63 21.04
CA THR A 62 -28.43 11.56 20.04
C THR A 62 -28.27 10.93 18.67
N LEU A 63 -28.00 9.63 18.62
CA LEU A 63 -27.84 8.88 17.38
C LEU A 63 -28.43 7.49 17.57
N GLU A 64 -29.26 7.08 16.63
CA GLU A 64 -29.72 5.69 16.54
C GLU A 64 -28.57 4.75 16.19
N GLY A 65 -28.74 3.44 16.40
CA GLY A 65 -27.67 2.45 16.20
C GLY A 65 -27.11 2.44 14.78
N ILE A 66 -27.98 2.55 13.77
CA ILE A 66 -27.60 2.57 12.36
C ILE A 66 -26.91 3.88 12.00
N GLU A 67 -27.43 5.02 12.47
CA GLU A 67 -26.80 6.34 12.26
C GLU A 67 -25.39 6.38 12.86
N ARG A 68 -25.22 5.82 14.07
CA ARG A 68 -23.91 5.69 14.71
C ARG A 68 -22.97 4.83 13.86
N ALA A 69 -23.44 3.72 13.31
CA ALA A 69 -22.63 2.86 12.46
C ALA A 69 -22.21 3.58 11.16
N ALA A 70 -23.15 4.22 10.47
CA ALA A 70 -22.89 4.98 9.24
C ALA A 70 -21.89 6.12 9.47
N LEU A 71 -22.10 6.91 10.54
CA LEU A 71 -21.19 7.99 10.90
C LEU A 71 -19.80 7.47 11.30
N SER A 72 -19.72 6.29 11.91
CA SER A 72 -18.43 5.65 12.25
C SER A 72 -17.64 5.27 11.00
N VAL A 73 -18.31 4.75 9.97
CA VAL A 73 -17.66 4.46 8.68
C VAL A 73 -17.19 5.77 8.02
N GLY A 74 -18.07 6.76 7.89
CA GLY A 74 -17.73 8.04 7.29
C GLY A 74 -16.57 8.75 8.02
N THR A 75 -16.57 8.71 9.35
CA THR A 75 -15.50 9.30 10.17
C THR A 75 -14.17 8.54 10.01
N SER A 76 -14.20 7.20 9.87
CA SER A 76 -12.98 6.41 9.62
C SER A 76 -12.37 6.73 8.26
N VAL A 77 -13.20 6.81 7.21
CA VAL A 77 -12.77 7.19 5.86
C VAL A 77 -12.14 8.59 5.84
N ALA A 78 -12.56 9.49 6.71
CA ALA A 78 -11.92 10.80 6.85
C ALA A 78 -10.60 10.75 7.63
N ILE A 79 -10.55 10.04 8.78
CA ILE A 79 -9.41 10.08 9.69
C ILE A 79 -8.22 9.25 9.22
N VAL A 80 -8.46 8.08 8.63
CA VAL A 80 -7.36 7.17 8.27
C VAL A 80 -6.43 7.79 7.21
N PRO A 81 -6.93 8.38 6.10
CA PRO A 81 -6.06 9.07 5.14
C PRO A 81 -5.31 10.25 5.76
N LEU A 82 -5.96 11.03 6.62
CA LEU A 82 -5.30 12.14 7.34
C LEU A 82 -4.18 11.63 8.24
N MET A 83 -4.36 10.49 8.91
CA MET A 83 -3.30 9.84 9.69
C MET A 83 -2.13 9.41 8.78
N GLY A 84 -2.43 8.84 7.61
CA GLY A 84 -1.42 8.52 6.60
C GLY A 84 -0.62 9.76 6.15
N LEU A 85 -1.29 10.89 5.92
CA LEU A 85 -0.63 12.16 5.59
C LEU A 85 0.27 12.67 6.73
N VAL A 86 -0.18 12.57 7.98
CA VAL A 86 0.65 12.93 9.15
C VAL A 86 1.88 12.04 9.20
N LEU A 87 1.72 10.72 9.02
CA LEU A 87 2.82 9.76 9.03
C LEU A 87 3.82 9.96 7.89
N ASN A 88 3.36 10.40 6.71
CA ASN A 88 4.23 10.71 5.60
C ASN A 88 5.25 11.82 5.91
N ASN A 89 4.91 12.73 6.83
CA ASN A 89 5.80 13.79 7.28
C ASN A 89 6.74 13.33 8.41
N THR A 90 6.65 12.08 8.85
CA THR A 90 7.55 11.50 9.87
C THR A 90 8.59 10.60 9.21
N SER A 91 9.71 10.37 9.90
CA SER A 91 10.77 9.47 9.43
C SER A 91 10.32 8.01 9.22
N PHE A 92 9.14 7.64 9.72
CA PHE A 92 8.56 6.30 9.58
C PHE A 92 7.84 6.09 8.24
N GLY A 93 7.33 7.17 7.61
CA GLY A 93 6.57 7.13 6.36
C GLY A 93 5.25 6.37 6.43
N ILE A 94 4.59 6.20 5.27
CA ILE A 94 3.35 5.41 5.13
C ILE A 94 3.71 3.93 4.97
N ARG A 95 4.17 3.31 6.06
CA ARG A 95 4.45 1.87 6.14
C ARG A 95 3.39 1.16 6.98
N GLU A 96 3.25 -0.15 6.81
CA GLU A 96 2.25 -0.96 7.52
C GLU A 96 2.35 -0.84 9.05
N ILE A 97 3.54 -1.07 9.62
CA ILE A 97 3.74 -1.07 11.08
C ILE A 97 3.49 0.32 11.69
N PRO A 98 4.08 1.44 11.20
CA PRO A 98 3.80 2.78 11.70
C PRO A 98 2.32 3.17 11.62
N LEU A 99 1.63 2.79 10.53
CA LEU A 99 0.20 3.06 10.36
C LEU A 99 -0.63 2.30 11.38
N LEU A 100 -0.37 1.00 11.54
CA LEU A 100 -1.06 0.14 12.50
C LEU A 100 -0.89 0.68 13.92
N VAL A 101 0.34 0.89 14.37
CA VAL A 101 0.63 1.37 15.74
C VAL A 101 -0.02 2.74 15.99
N SER A 102 0.06 3.65 15.02
CA SER A 102 -0.53 4.99 15.18
C SER A 102 -2.05 4.95 15.28
N LEU A 103 -2.71 4.10 14.47
CA LEU A 103 -4.15 3.88 14.56
C LEU A 103 -4.54 3.21 15.89
N SER A 104 -3.82 2.18 16.32
CA SER A 104 -4.06 1.49 17.59
C SER A 104 -3.95 2.45 18.78
N VAL A 105 -2.89 3.27 18.81
CA VAL A 105 -2.70 4.30 19.85
C VAL A 105 -3.83 5.33 19.81
N LEU A 106 -4.20 5.84 18.63
CA LEU A 106 -5.30 6.79 18.49
C LEU A 106 -6.60 6.19 19.02
N ILE A 107 -6.98 4.98 18.59
CA ILE A 107 -8.22 4.32 18.99
C ILE A 107 -8.26 4.14 20.51
N VAL A 108 -7.17 3.65 21.12
CA VAL A 108 -7.11 3.43 22.58
C VAL A 108 -7.24 4.75 23.34
N LEU A 109 -6.55 5.81 22.90
CA LEU A 109 -6.64 7.14 23.52
C LEU A 109 -8.04 7.73 23.40
N VAL A 110 -8.66 7.62 22.22
CA VAL A 110 -10.02 8.13 21.98
C VAL A 110 -11.05 7.32 22.75
N CYS A 111 -10.90 5.99 22.85
CA CYS A 111 -11.74 5.14 23.70
C CYS A 111 -11.60 5.51 25.19
N ALA A 112 -10.38 5.79 25.67
CA ALA A 112 -10.16 6.25 27.04
C ALA A 112 -10.84 7.61 27.28
N ALA A 113 -10.69 8.56 26.36
CA ALA A 113 -11.38 9.84 26.42
C ALA A 113 -12.92 9.69 26.39
N ALA A 114 -13.43 8.80 25.53
CA ALA A 114 -14.86 8.51 25.43
C ALA A 114 -15.40 7.92 26.74
N TYR A 115 -14.64 7.03 27.38
CA TYR A 115 -14.98 6.48 28.69
C TYR A 115 -15.03 7.56 29.78
N VAL A 116 -14.01 8.43 29.85
CA VAL A 116 -13.99 9.56 30.80
C VAL A 116 -15.17 10.49 30.57
N ARG A 117 -15.51 10.79 29.31
CA ARG A 117 -16.66 11.63 28.97
C ARG A 117 -18.00 10.97 29.32
N ARG A 118 -18.14 9.66 29.11
CA ARG A 118 -19.37 8.91 29.47
C ARG A 118 -19.63 8.90 30.98
N LYS A 119 -18.60 8.92 31.83
CA LYS A 119 -18.74 9.02 33.29
C LYS A 119 -19.39 10.32 33.78
N GLN A 120 -19.35 11.38 32.97
CA GLN A 120 -19.93 12.67 33.34
C GLN A 120 -21.46 12.70 33.18
N PHE A 121 -22.07 11.65 32.62
CA PHE A 121 -23.51 11.55 32.40
C PHE A 121 -24.16 10.49 33.31
N PRO A 122 -25.40 10.72 33.80
CA PRO A 122 -26.16 9.73 34.57
C PRO A 122 -26.35 8.42 33.78
N GLU A 123 -26.29 7.28 34.47
CA GLU A 123 -26.27 5.91 33.88
C GLU A 123 -27.42 5.64 32.88
N GLU A 124 -28.57 6.28 33.05
CA GLU A 124 -29.73 6.13 32.16
C GLU A 124 -29.52 6.73 30.76
N LYS A 125 -28.64 7.73 30.61
CA LYS A 125 -28.39 8.43 29.33
C LYS A 125 -27.15 7.96 28.60
N ALA A 126 -26.25 7.26 29.29
CA ALA A 126 -24.99 6.77 28.73
C ALA A 126 -25.23 5.62 27.75
N PHE A 127 -24.58 5.67 26.58
CA PHE A 127 -24.67 4.63 25.57
C PHE A 127 -23.98 3.33 26.02
N GLU A 128 -24.71 2.22 25.90
CA GLU A 128 -24.26 0.87 26.26
C GLU A 128 -24.95 -0.11 25.31
N ILE A 129 -24.16 -0.90 24.58
CA ILE A 129 -24.67 -1.98 23.71
C ILE A 129 -24.53 -3.30 24.46
N SER A 130 -25.65 -3.85 24.91
CA SER A 130 -25.70 -5.26 25.30
C SER A 130 -25.78 -6.11 24.03
N PHE A 131 -24.65 -6.65 23.58
CA PHE A 131 -24.54 -7.44 22.34
C PHE A 131 -25.59 -8.57 22.24
N LYS A 132 -25.92 -9.20 23.38
CA LYS A 132 -26.92 -10.28 23.44
C LYS A 132 -28.35 -9.80 23.15
N ALA A 133 -28.69 -8.57 23.56
CA ALA A 133 -30.00 -7.97 23.28
C ALA A 133 -30.06 -7.42 21.85
N SER A 134 -28.97 -6.83 21.35
CA SER A 134 -28.91 -6.28 19.99
C SER A 134 -29.00 -7.39 18.93
N ALA A 135 -28.29 -8.50 19.10
CA ALA A 135 -28.36 -9.64 18.16
C ALA A 135 -29.78 -10.23 18.07
N ARG A 136 -30.47 -10.34 19.22
CA ARG A 136 -31.85 -10.83 19.27
C ARG A 136 -32.83 -9.87 18.60
N ASN A 137 -32.70 -8.57 18.84
CA ASN A 137 -33.57 -7.56 18.24
C ASN A 137 -33.34 -7.45 16.73
N MET A 138 -32.09 -7.59 16.25
CA MET A 138 -31.77 -7.58 14.83
C MET A 138 -32.38 -8.80 14.10
N LEU A 139 -32.35 -9.98 14.72
CA LEU A 139 -33.00 -11.19 14.20
C LEU A 139 -34.53 -11.04 14.10
N ILE A 140 -35.15 -10.42 15.11
CA ILE A 140 -36.59 -10.17 15.15
C ILE A 140 -36.99 -9.10 14.13
N GLU A 141 -36.18 -8.06 13.94
CA GLU A 141 -36.45 -7.00 12.95
C GLU A 141 -36.27 -7.49 11.51
N ILE A 142 -35.31 -8.38 11.27
CA ILE A 142 -35.14 -9.07 9.98
C ILE A 142 -36.34 -9.96 9.64
N MET A 143 -36.96 -10.59 10.64
CA MET A 143 -38.10 -11.51 10.47
C MET A 143 -39.48 -10.84 10.57
N GLY A 144 -39.60 -9.61 11.08
CA GLY A 144 -40.83 -9.16 11.74
C GLY A 144 -41.63 -8.01 11.10
N LYS A 145 -41.15 -7.32 10.05
CA LYS A 145 -41.90 -6.17 9.49
C LYS A 145 -42.35 -6.42 8.04
N PRO A 146 -43.64 -6.20 7.72
CA PRO A 146 -44.08 -6.08 6.33
C PRO A 146 -43.58 -4.75 5.77
N GLU A 147 -42.68 -4.84 4.78
CA GLU A 147 -42.01 -3.69 4.17
C GLU A 147 -42.87 -3.01 3.11
N SER A 148 -42.76 -1.68 3.00
CA SER A 148 -43.21 -0.96 1.81
C SER A 148 -42.40 -1.40 0.58
N THR A 149 -42.94 -1.26 -0.63
CA THR A 149 -42.26 -1.67 -1.88
C THR A 149 -40.89 -1.00 -2.07
N THR A 150 -40.75 0.25 -1.62
CA THR A 150 -39.50 1.03 -1.67
C THR A 150 -38.46 0.51 -0.68
N GLU A 151 -38.85 0.19 0.55
CA GLU A 151 -37.96 -0.37 1.56
C GLU A 151 -37.43 -1.74 1.13
N LYS A 152 -38.31 -2.57 0.56
CA LYS A 152 -37.93 -3.86 -0.01
C LYS A 152 -36.90 -3.72 -1.13
N ALA A 153 -37.11 -2.76 -2.04
CA ALA A 153 -36.19 -2.49 -3.13
C ALA A 153 -34.82 -2.03 -2.60
N LEU A 154 -34.80 -1.08 -1.67
CA LEU A 154 -33.57 -0.57 -1.06
C LEU A 154 -32.79 -1.68 -0.34
N ARG A 155 -33.50 -2.54 0.41
CA ARG A 155 -32.89 -3.67 1.13
C ARG A 155 -32.28 -4.70 0.17
N VAL A 156 -32.96 -5.01 -0.94
CA VAL A 156 -32.44 -5.90 -1.97
C VAL A 156 -31.20 -5.31 -2.64
N ILE A 157 -31.25 -4.04 -3.04
CA ILE A 157 -30.09 -3.35 -3.64
C ILE A 157 -28.90 -3.38 -2.68
N MET A 158 -29.11 -3.03 -1.41
CA MET A 158 -28.06 -3.06 -0.39
C MET A 158 -27.47 -4.46 -0.22
N ALA A 159 -28.29 -5.50 -0.14
CA ALA A 159 -27.83 -6.88 -0.02
C ALA A 159 -26.99 -7.29 -1.25
N VAL A 160 -27.45 -6.95 -2.46
CA VAL A 160 -26.71 -7.21 -3.70
C VAL A 160 -25.39 -6.43 -3.72
N SER A 161 -25.37 -5.16 -3.29
CA SER A 161 -24.15 -4.35 -3.22
C SER A 161 -23.13 -4.93 -2.24
N ILE A 162 -23.56 -5.40 -1.07
CA ILE A 162 -22.68 -6.04 -0.09
C ILE A 162 -22.12 -7.36 -0.65
N LEU A 163 -22.96 -8.18 -1.31
CA LEU A 163 -22.51 -9.42 -1.93
C LEU A 163 -21.56 -9.17 -3.10
N ALA A 164 -21.83 -8.15 -3.93
CA ALA A 164 -20.94 -7.75 -5.01
C ALA A 164 -19.58 -7.27 -4.47
N LEU A 165 -19.59 -6.42 -3.44
CA LEU A 165 -18.36 -5.93 -2.80
C LEU A 165 -17.55 -7.08 -2.18
N ALA A 166 -18.20 -7.97 -1.42
CA ALA A 166 -17.55 -9.14 -0.85
C ALA A 166 -17.01 -10.08 -1.93
N GLY A 167 -17.77 -10.28 -3.01
CA GLY A 167 -17.37 -11.05 -4.18
C GLY A 167 -16.15 -10.46 -4.88
N SER A 168 -16.08 -9.14 -5.06
CA SER A 168 -14.91 -8.47 -5.63
C SER A 168 -13.67 -8.61 -4.75
N ILE A 169 -13.80 -8.46 -3.43
CA ILE A 169 -12.69 -8.68 -2.50
C ILE A 169 -12.23 -10.14 -2.58
N ALA A 170 -13.16 -11.10 -2.57
CA ALA A 170 -12.84 -12.51 -2.71
C ALA A 170 -12.18 -12.83 -4.05
N TYR A 171 -12.63 -12.22 -5.15
CA TYR A 171 -12.05 -12.38 -6.48
C TYR A 171 -10.59 -11.93 -6.50
N VAL A 172 -10.29 -10.73 -6.00
CA VAL A 172 -8.93 -10.20 -5.92
C VAL A 172 -8.05 -10.99 -4.94
N ALA A 173 -8.60 -11.48 -3.83
CA ALA A 173 -7.84 -12.22 -2.84
C ALA A 173 -7.55 -13.67 -3.21
N LEU A 174 -8.42 -14.31 -4.00
CA LEU A 174 -8.34 -15.74 -4.32
C LEU A 174 -7.76 -16.02 -5.71
N LEU A 175 -7.90 -15.10 -6.67
CA LEU A 175 -7.24 -15.22 -7.96
C LEU A 175 -5.96 -14.39 -7.94
N PRO A 176 -4.77 -15.02 -7.97
CA PRO A 176 -3.54 -14.31 -8.22
C PRO A 176 -3.69 -13.54 -9.54
N HIS A 177 -3.54 -12.22 -9.51
CA HIS A 177 -3.24 -11.51 -10.74
C HIS A 177 -1.86 -11.98 -11.18
N GLU A 178 -1.76 -12.64 -12.33
CA GLU A 178 -0.46 -12.83 -12.95
C GLU A 178 0.12 -11.45 -13.21
N GLN A 179 1.30 -11.19 -12.65
CA GLN A 179 2.01 -9.95 -12.93
C GLN A 179 2.33 -9.97 -14.42
N GLU A 180 2.13 -8.85 -15.12
CA GLU A 180 2.53 -8.79 -16.52
C GLU A 180 4.03 -9.07 -16.60
N PRO A 181 4.48 -9.99 -17.47
CA PRO A 181 5.88 -10.30 -17.61
C PRO A 181 6.66 -9.03 -18.00
N PHE A 182 7.79 -8.79 -17.34
CA PHE A 182 8.59 -7.61 -17.60
C PHE A 182 10.09 -7.88 -17.38
N THR A 183 10.92 -7.00 -17.93
CA THR A 183 12.36 -6.98 -17.66
C THR A 183 12.73 -5.66 -16.99
N GLU A 184 13.49 -5.74 -15.90
CA GLU A 184 14.14 -4.58 -15.31
C GLU A 184 15.43 -4.26 -16.05
N PHE A 185 15.62 -3.00 -16.39
CA PHE A 185 16.83 -2.49 -17.00
C PHE A 185 17.21 -1.18 -16.32
N TYR A 186 18.39 -1.15 -15.69
CA TYR A 186 18.84 0.01 -14.93
C TYR A 186 20.35 0.21 -15.02
N ILE A 187 20.78 1.41 -14.63
CA ILE A 187 22.17 1.81 -14.53
C ILE A 187 22.46 2.27 -13.10
N LEU A 188 23.67 2.00 -12.60
CA LEU A 188 24.16 2.48 -11.32
C LEU A 188 25.50 3.20 -11.51
N GLY A 189 25.81 4.10 -10.57
CA GLY A 189 27.13 4.71 -10.43
C GLY A 189 28.20 3.68 -10.06
N SER A 190 29.46 4.13 -10.06
CA SER A 190 30.61 3.26 -9.73
C SER A 190 30.59 2.72 -8.28
N ASP A 191 29.79 3.33 -7.41
CA ASP A 191 29.57 2.93 -6.02
C ASP A 191 28.40 1.93 -5.84
N GLY A 192 27.74 1.53 -6.93
CA GLY A 192 26.58 0.63 -6.90
C GLY A 192 25.27 1.30 -6.47
N THR A 193 25.21 2.62 -6.46
CA THR A 193 23.99 3.37 -6.14
C THR A 193 23.34 3.95 -7.40
N ALA A 194 22.05 4.27 -7.33
CA ALA A 194 21.35 4.98 -8.39
C ALA A 194 21.63 6.51 -8.40
N GLU A 195 22.77 6.92 -7.82
CA GLU A 195 23.26 8.28 -7.75
C GLU A 195 24.71 8.32 -8.26
N ASN A 196 25.29 9.52 -8.37
CA ASN A 196 26.70 9.72 -8.71
C ASN A 196 27.18 9.02 -10.00
N TYR A 197 26.34 9.01 -11.03
CA TYR A 197 26.74 8.57 -12.36
C TYR A 197 27.91 9.41 -12.87
N THR A 198 28.82 8.79 -13.64
CA THR A 198 29.87 9.53 -14.34
C THR A 198 29.23 10.36 -15.45
N THR A 199 29.11 11.68 -15.24
CA THR A 199 28.53 12.63 -16.23
C THR A 199 29.59 13.55 -16.84
N GLU A 200 30.74 13.70 -16.21
CA GLU A 200 31.86 14.52 -16.69
C GLU A 200 32.99 13.59 -17.15
N TYR A 201 33.35 13.71 -18.42
CA TYR A 201 34.39 12.91 -19.06
C TYR A 201 35.47 13.80 -19.66
N VAL A 202 36.68 13.25 -19.79
CA VAL A 202 37.73 13.78 -20.65
C VAL A 202 37.78 12.95 -21.92
N GLN A 203 37.95 13.59 -23.07
CA GLN A 203 38.03 12.90 -24.35
C GLN A 203 39.14 11.83 -24.32
N GLY A 204 38.79 10.57 -24.59
CA GLY A 204 39.72 9.44 -24.57
C GLY A 204 39.90 8.77 -23.21
N GLU A 205 39.38 9.32 -22.11
CA GLU A 205 39.36 8.67 -20.79
C GLU A 205 38.11 7.81 -20.61
N SER A 206 38.22 6.72 -19.83
CA SER A 206 37.10 5.85 -19.51
C SER A 206 36.42 6.25 -18.20
N GLY A 207 35.09 6.28 -18.22
CA GLY A 207 34.25 6.30 -17.03
C GLY A 207 33.55 4.96 -16.85
N THR A 208 33.26 4.57 -15.60
CA THR A 208 32.55 3.31 -15.32
C THR A 208 31.12 3.57 -14.89
N VAL A 209 30.20 2.79 -15.46
CA VAL A 209 28.81 2.63 -14.99
C VAL A 209 28.52 1.15 -14.79
N ILE A 210 27.60 0.80 -13.91
CA ILE A 210 27.17 -0.60 -13.73
C ILE A 210 25.82 -0.77 -14.43
N ILE A 211 25.72 -1.78 -15.28
CA ILE A 211 24.49 -2.13 -15.98
C ILE A 211 23.83 -3.30 -15.26
N GLY A 212 22.53 -3.16 -14.95
CA GLY A 212 21.70 -4.18 -14.35
C GLY A 212 20.55 -4.60 -15.26
N ILE A 213 20.37 -5.91 -15.43
CA ILE A 213 19.24 -6.51 -16.15
C ILE A 213 18.65 -7.62 -15.28
N ILE A 214 17.34 -7.61 -15.04
CA ILE A 214 16.62 -8.68 -14.33
C ILE A 214 15.46 -9.16 -15.20
N ASN A 215 15.41 -10.46 -15.45
CA ASN A 215 14.36 -11.08 -16.24
C ASN A 215 13.18 -11.50 -15.33
N HIS A 216 11.98 -10.97 -15.56
CA HIS A 216 10.71 -11.44 -14.96
C HIS A 216 9.69 -11.81 -16.04
N GLU A 217 10.15 -12.37 -17.16
CA GLU A 217 9.34 -12.70 -18.32
C GLU A 217 8.75 -14.12 -18.26
N HIS A 218 8.92 -14.83 -17.13
CA HIS A 218 8.48 -16.23 -16.91
C HIS A 218 9.07 -17.24 -17.91
N SER A 219 10.11 -16.84 -18.63
CA SER A 219 10.79 -17.63 -19.65
C SER A 219 12.23 -17.15 -19.83
N THR A 220 13.08 -17.99 -20.41
CA THR A 220 14.44 -17.58 -20.78
C THR A 220 14.37 -16.58 -21.95
N VAL A 221 15.02 -15.43 -21.78
CA VAL A 221 15.05 -14.37 -22.80
C VAL A 221 16.49 -14.07 -23.22
N ASP A 222 16.67 -13.93 -24.54
CA ASP A 222 17.91 -13.50 -25.16
C ASP A 222 17.84 -11.99 -25.44
N TYR A 223 18.71 -11.24 -24.78
CA TYR A 223 18.83 -9.80 -24.91
C TYR A 223 20.08 -9.41 -25.70
N THR A 224 19.98 -8.26 -26.35
CA THR A 224 21.09 -7.58 -27.02
C THR A 224 21.14 -6.14 -26.56
N MET A 225 22.30 -5.67 -26.09
CA MET A 225 22.47 -4.28 -25.69
C MET A 225 23.26 -3.49 -26.74
N ASP A 226 22.87 -2.24 -26.94
CA ASP A 226 23.60 -1.23 -27.71
C ASP A 226 23.73 0.03 -26.86
N VAL A 227 24.89 0.68 -26.92
CA VAL A 227 25.14 1.94 -26.21
C VAL A 227 25.56 2.97 -27.22
N ARG A 228 24.85 4.10 -27.28
CA ARG A 228 25.05 5.13 -28.30
C ARG A 228 25.39 6.45 -27.66
N LEU A 229 26.38 7.14 -28.20
CA LEU A 229 26.66 8.54 -27.90
C LEU A 229 26.27 9.38 -29.12
N GLU A 230 25.30 10.29 -28.97
CA GLU A 230 24.79 11.12 -30.09
C GLU A 230 24.40 10.26 -31.32
N ASN A 231 23.62 9.20 -31.08
CA ASN A 231 23.21 8.21 -32.09
C ASN A 231 24.35 7.41 -32.75
N LYS A 232 25.56 7.42 -32.21
CA LYS A 232 26.68 6.58 -32.68
C LYS A 232 27.00 5.49 -31.67
N SER A 233 26.93 4.23 -32.10
CA SER A 233 27.24 3.07 -31.25
C SER A 233 28.69 3.11 -30.76
N LEU A 234 28.85 2.84 -29.47
CA LEU A 234 30.12 2.66 -28.79
C LEU A 234 30.51 1.17 -28.79
N PRO A 235 31.81 0.85 -28.71
CA PRO A 235 32.24 -0.54 -28.60
C PRO A 235 31.77 -1.15 -27.28
N LEU A 236 31.14 -2.33 -27.35
CA LEU A 236 30.71 -3.10 -26.19
C LEU A 236 31.47 -4.43 -26.07
N PRO A 237 31.73 -4.92 -24.85
CA PRO A 237 32.21 -6.28 -24.63
C PRO A 237 31.23 -7.33 -25.19
N GLU A 238 31.75 -8.44 -25.71
CA GLU A 238 30.91 -9.53 -26.26
C GLU A 238 29.91 -10.09 -25.24
N THR A 239 30.26 -10.08 -23.94
CA THR A 239 29.40 -10.52 -22.84
C THR A 239 28.14 -9.68 -22.66
N LEU A 240 28.13 -8.45 -23.19
CA LEU A 240 27.02 -7.52 -23.11
C LEU A 240 26.27 -7.37 -24.44
N LYS A 241 26.79 -7.93 -25.53
CA LYS A 241 26.11 -7.98 -26.83
C LYS A 241 25.09 -9.11 -26.91
N HIS A 242 25.36 -10.24 -26.25
CA HIS A 242 24.46 -11.39 -26.23
C HIS A 242 24.32 -11.86 -24.79
N ILE A 243 23.13 -11.64 -24.22
CA ILE A 243 22.84 -11.92 -22.82
C ILE A 243 21.65 -12.87 -22.78
N GLN A 244 21.87 -14.08 -22.30
CA GLN A 244 20.80 -15.04 -22.05
C GLN A 244 20.50 -15.09 -20.56
N LEU A 245 19.27 -14.80 -20.17
CA LEU A 245 18.85 -14.84 -18.76
C LEU A 245 17.61 -15.73 -18.59
N GLU A 246 17.68 -16.66 -17.65
CA GLU A 246 16.51 -17.41 -17.19
C GLU A 246 15.56 -16.53 -16.35
N ASP A 247 14.34 -16.99 -16.11
CA ASP A 247 13.38 -16.25 -15.29
C ASP A 247 13.92 -16.00 -13.87
N ASN A 248 13.74 -14.78 -13.38
CA ASN A 248 14.25 -14.23 -12.12
C ASN A 248 15.78 -14.23 -11.97
N MET A 249 16.53 -14.35 -13.07
CA MET A 249 17.98 -14.18 -13.04
C MET A 249 18.41 -12.73 -13.28
N THR A 250 19.49 -12.35 -12.61
CA THR A 250 20.06 -10.99 -12.66
C THR A 250 21.43 -10.99 -13.30
N LEU A 251 21.67 -10.05 -14.21
CA LEU A 251 22.99 -9.68 -14.69
C LEU A 251 23.33 -8.29 -14.17
N GLU A 252 24.40 -8.18 -13.37
CA GLU A 252 25.02 -6.91 -13.03
C GLU A 252 26.49 -6.91 -13.46
N LYS A 253 26.87 -5.96 -14.32
CA LYS A 253 28.24 -5.86 -14.83
C LYS A 253 28.71 -4.42 -14.95
N PRO A 254 29.97 -4.11 -14.56
CA PRO A 254 30.58 -2.83 -14.89
C PRO A 254 30.79 -2.72 -16.40
N LEU A 255 30.51 -1.54 -16.93
CA LEU A 255 30.73 -1.15 -18.31
C LEU A 255 31.57 0.13 -18.33
N GLU A 256 32.71 0.05 -19.00
CA GLU A 256 33.56 1.21 -19.26
C GLU A 256 33.08 1.94 -20.52
N ILE A 257 32.90 3.25 -20.39
CA ILE A 257 32.49 4.15 -21.46
C ILE A 257 33.63 5.11 -21.75
N THR A 258 34.11 5.10 -22.99
CA THR A 258 35.17 6.01 -23.46
C THR A 258 34.66 6.91 -24.57
N PRO A 259 34.25 8.16 -24.26
CA PRO A 259 33.81 9.10 -25.26
C PRO A 259 34.95 9.52 -26.20
N THR A 260 34.71 9.43 -27.51
CA THR A 260 35.71 9.78 -28.55
C THR A 260 35.53 11.18 -29.12
N VAL A 261 34.40 11.82 -28.83
CA VAL A 261 34.02 13.14 -29.36
C VAL A 261 33.81 14.09 -28.17
N LYS A 262 34.33 15.32 -28.28
CA LYS A 262 34.09 16.39 -27.31
C LYS A 262 32.74 17.07 -27.52
N GLY A 263 32.10 17.51 -26.45
CA GLY A 263 30.83 18.23 -26.50
C GLY A 263 30.21 18.43 -25.12
N ASN A 264 29.22 19.30 -25.04
CA ASN A 264 28.47 19.56 -23.81
C ASN A 264 27.04 19.05 -23.98
N ASN A 265 26.47 18.52 -22.89
CA ASN A 265 25.11 17.98 -22.83
C ASN A 265 24.83 17.00 -23.97
N MET A 266 25.71 16.02 -24.13
CA MET A 266 25.59 14.96 -25.11
C MET A 266 24.76 13.81 -24.54
N GLU A 267 23.95 13.20 -25.39
CA GLU A 267 23.06 12.10 -25.03
C GLU A 267 23.80 10.76 -25.12
N LEU A 268 23.96 10.10 -23.97
CA LEU A 268 24.45 8.72 -23.85
C LEU A 268 23.27 7.79 -23.59
N GLN A 269 22.91 7.02 -24.62
CA GLN A 269 21.75 6.12 -24.61
C GLN A 269 22.19 4.68 -24.38
N PHE A 270 21.49 3.97 -23.51
CA PHE A 270 21.62 2.54 -23.31
C PHE A 270 20.32 1.89 -23.80
N LEU A 271 20.43 1.00 -24.78
CA LEU A 271 19.29 0.40 -25.47
C LEU A 271 19.35 -1.12 -25.28
N LEU A 272 18.29 -1.68 -24.72
CA LEU A 272 18.14 -3.12 -24.54
C LEU A 272 17.09 -3.63 -25.54
N PHE A 273 17.48 -4.56 -26.39
CA PHE A 273 16.61 -5.23 -27.36
C PHE A 273 16.31 -6.65 -26.88
N ASN A 274 15.08 -7.10 -27.08
CA ASN A 274 14.70 -8.51 -26.98
C ASN A 274 14.54 -9.09 -28.40
N GLU A 275 14.49 -10.42 -28.51
CA GLU A 275 14.37 -11.06 -29.82
C GLU A 275 13.03 -10.86 -30.52
N THR A 276 12.00 -10.36 -29.81
CA THR A 276 10.66 -10.15 -30.35
C THR A 276 10.65 -9.04 -31.41
N GLU A 277 11.32 -7.91 -31.13
CA GLU A 277 11.42 -6.78 -32.06
C GLU A 277 12.84 -6.19 -32.11
N LYS A 278 13.67 -6.69 -33.02
CA LYS A 278 15.09 -6.28 -33.13
C LYS A 278 15.33 -4.83 -33.59
N ASN A 279 14.28 -4.12 -34.03
CA ASN A 279 14.39 -2.76 -34.56
C ASN A 279 13.88 -1.69 -33.60
N VAL A 280 13.23 -2.07 -32.49
CA VAL A 280 12.71 -1.15 -31.47
C VAL A 280 13.31 -1.57 -30.13
N PRO A 281 13.93 -0.66 -29.36
CA PRO A 281 14.44 -1.02 -28.04
C PRO A 281 13.27 -1.45 -27.16
N TYR A 282 13.44 -2.59 -26.48
CA TYR A 282 12.48 -3.08 -25.50
C TYR A 282 12.51 -2.25 -24.22
N ARG A 283 13.71 -1.78 -23.82
CA ARG A 283 13.94 -0.81 -22.75
C ARG A 283 15.05 0.15 -23.17
N ASP A 284 14.96 1.40 -22.72
CA ASP A 284 15.95 2.43 -23.00
C ASP A 284 16.21 3.28 -21.75
N LEU A 285 17.47 3.69 -21.58
CA LEU A 285 17.94 4.57 -20.51
C LEU A 285 18.84 5.64 -21.12
N HIS A 286 18.87 6.83 -20.51
CA HIS A 286 19.62 7.97 -21.06
C HIS A 286 20.36 8.71 -19.94
N LEU A 287 21.60 9.08 -20.22
CA LEU A 287 22.40 9.98 -19.40
C LEU A 287 22.85 11.17 -20.25
N TRP A 288 22.79 12.37 -19.67
CA TRP A 288 23.38 13.56 -20.26
C TRP A 288 24.80 13.71 -19.74
N ILE A 289 25.78 13.75 -20.65
CA ILE A 289 27.19 13.80 -20.31
C ILE A 289 27.88 15.01 -20.95
N ASN A 290 28.94 15.50 -20.30
CA ASN A 290 29.85 16.49 -20.83
C ASN A 290 31.21 15.84 -21.08
N VAL A 291 31.81 16.11 -22.24
CA VAL A 291 33.15 15.61 -22.61
C VAL A 291 34.05 16.80 -22.90
N ALA A 292 34.95 17.08 -21.97
CA ALA A 292 36.01 18.06 -22.14
C ALA A 292 37.04 17.56 -23.16
N GLY A 293 37.68 18.49 -23.89
CA GLY A 293 38.81 18.13 -24.75
C GLY A 293 40.02 17.69 -23.93
N GLU A 294 40.88 16.86 -24.53
CA GLU A 294 42.21 16.57 -24.00
C GLU A 294 42.97 17.90 -23.75
N ALA A 295 43.63 18.01 -22.59
CA ALA A 295 44.39 19.20 -22.19
C ALA A 295 45.72 19.32 -22.96
#